data_AF-A0A626YQ19-F1
#
_entry.id   AF-A0A626YQ19-F1
#
_cell.length_a   1.000
_cell.length_b   1.000
_cell.length_c   1.000
_cell.angle_alpha   90.00
_cell.angle_beta   90.00
_cell.angle_gamma   90.00
#
_symmetry.space_group_name_H-M   'P 1'
#
loop_
_entity.id
_entity.type
_entity.pdbx_description
1 polymer ?
#
loop_
_entity_poly.entity_id
_entity_poly.type
_entity_poly.pdbx_seq_one_letter_code
_entity_poly.pdbx_strand_id
1 'polypeptide(L)'
;MRVLKRYIDLCLKCIRNESDIDMYLTPVEYRGSKFFPKIPKVSRWIVYWEKRKITFLLGYYILVIVWFLGVGVLYILAKHMVYLFNKIFGDGFSNDVFGKINAVIFLESNTIGYIKESTKENTPLIWLIPPKYKKERASSFSEQDIYIDVESVVSFKDILFNLFVCIYVLYRYAIKSKLQIYAMPDCLLTSLALEKLNIVTLTCTAHFDRWAVMANEFCKKKNINYRFVQHGSIKGITVKSNQHCYVTNKLTTVKELVAYDDI
;
A
#
# COMPACT_ATOMS: atom_id res chain seq x y z
N MET A 1 -14.23 6.47 19.25
CA MET A 1 -14.83 5.28 18.58
C MET A 1 -14.96 5.43 17.04
N ARG A 2 -15.46 6.56 16.50
CA ARG A 2 -15.63 6.76 15.04
C ARG A 2 -14.32 6.70 14.22
N VAL A 3 -13.24 7.30 14.73
CA VAL A 3 -11.92 7.30 14.04
C VAL A 3 -11.32 5.89 13.95
N LEU A 4 -11.35 5.14 15.05
CA LEU A 4 -10.86 3.75 15.09
C LEU A 4 -11.58 2.86 14.08
N LYS A 5 -12.92 2.91 14.06
CA LYS A 5 -13.73 2.14 13.10
C LYS A 5 -13.32 2.45 11.65
N ARG A 6 -13.12 3.74 11.32
CA ARG A 6 -12.71 4.16 9.98
C ARG A 6 -11.39 3.52 9.54
N TYR A 7 -10.37 3.49 10.39
CA TYR A 7 -9.08 2.91 10.03
C TYR A 7 -9.12 1.38 9.97
N ILE A 8 -9.92 0.73 10.81
CA ILE A 8 -10.18 -0.72 10.68
C ILE A 8 -10.86 -1.01 9.34
N ASP A 9 -11.91 -0.26 8.98
CA ASP A 9 -12.62 -0.43 7.71
C ASP A 9 -11.68 -0.19 6.52
N LEU A 10 -10.80 0.81 6.59
CA LEU A 10 -9.76 1.06 5.61
C LEU A 10 -8.82 -0.13 5.44
N CYS A 11 -8.31 -0.71 6.54
CA CYS A 11 -7.48 -1.92 6.48
C CYS A 11 -8.20 -3.06 5.75
N LEU A 12 -9.45 -3.31 6.11
CA LEU A 12 -10.23 -4.40 5.53
C LEU A 12 -10.49 -4.17 4.05
N LYS A 13 -10.75 -2.92 3.62
CA LYS A 13 -10.86 -2.58 2.18
C LYS A 13 -9.56 -2.83 1.43
N CYS A 14 -8.44 -2.32 1.93
CA CYS A 14 -7.11 -2.52 1.35
C CYS A 14 -6.74 -4.00 1.22
N ILE A 15 -6.94 -4.78 2.28
CA ILE A 15 -6.68 -6.24 2.30
C ILE A 15 -7.56 -6.99 1.30
N ARG A 16 -8.85 -6.65 1.22
CA ARG A 16 -9.77 -7.27 0.25
C ARG A 16 -9.34 -6.97 -1.17
N ASN A 17 -8.99 -5.71 -1.44
CA ASN A 17 -8.51 -5.29 -2.76
C ASN A 17 -7.28 -6.08 -3.20
N GLU A 18 -6.26 -6.16 -2.34
CA GLU A 18 -5.07 -6.98 -2.59
C GLU A 18 -5.44 -8.45 -2.84
N SER A 19 -6.34 -9.00 -2.02
CA SER A 19 -6.79 -10.39 -2.15
C SER A 19 -7.55 -10.67 -3.45
N ASP A 20 -8.30 -9.71 -3.95
CA ASP A 20 -9.05 -9.79 -5.20
C ASP A 20 -8.10 -9.76 -6.39
N ILE A 21 -7.08 -8.89 -6.35
CA ILE A 21 -6.05 -8.80 -7.39
C ILE A 21 -5.18 -10.05 -7.40
N ASP A 22 -4.75 -10.53 -6.24
CA ASP A 22 -4.02 -11.78 -6.12
C ASP A 22 -4.82 -12.95 -6.75
N MET A 23 -6.13 -12.99 -6.50
CA MET A 23 -7.03 -13.99 -7.08
C MET A 23 -7.25 -13.80 -8.58
N TYR A 24 -7.29 -12.56 -9.05
CA TYR A 24 -7.39 -12.26 -10.48
C TYR A 24 -6.13 -12.70 -11.23
N LEU A 25 -4.95 -12.44 -10.68
CA LEU A 25 -3.67 -12.86 -11.24
C LEU A 25 -3.42 -14.37 -11.11
N THR A 26 -4.26 -15.09 -10.36
CA THR A 26 -4.21 -16.54 -10.24
C THR A 26 -4.81 -17.19 -11.50
N PRO A 27 -4.17 -18.22 -12.10
CA PRO A 27 -4.73 -18.98 -13.21
C PRO A 27 -6.13 -19.52 -12.89
N VAL A 28 -7.01 -19.53 -13.88
CA VAL A 28 -8.45 -19.80 -13.73
C VAL A 28 -8.73 -21.11 -13.00
N GLU A 29 -7.95 -22.15 -13.30
CA GLU A 29 -8.06 -23.50 -12.70
C GLU A 29 -7.88 -23.51 -11.18
N TYR A 30 -7.16 -22.51 -10.63
CA TYR A 30 -6.89 -22.38 -9.21
C TYR A 30 -7.82 -21.37 -8.51
N ARG A 31 -8.56 -20.55 -9.27
CA ARG A 31 -9.45 -19.53 -8.71
C ARG A 31 -10.60 -20.18 -7.96
N GLY A 32 -10.82 -19.77 -6.70
CA GLY A 32 -11.94 -20.25 -5.88
C GLY A 32 -11.86 -21.73 -5.46
N SER A 33 -10.79 -22.44 -5.81
CA SER A 33 -10.61 -23.82 -5.37
C SER A 33 -10.48 -23.89 -3.85
N LYS A 34 -11.21 -24.80 -3.20
CA LYS A 34 -11.01 -25.13 -1.76
C LYS A 34 -9.64 -25.79 -1.51
N PHE A 35 -8.90 -26.11 -2.56
CA PHE A 35 -7.71 -26.92 -2.52
C PHE A 35 -6.46 -26.09 -2.22
N PHE A 36 -6.42 -24.83 -2.66
CA PHE A 36 -5.29 -23.95 -2.44
C PHE A 36 -5.44 -23.15 -1.12
N PRO A 37 -4.44 -23.17 -0.23
CA PRO A 37 -4.53 -22.47 1.05
C PRO A 37 -4.65 -20.94 0.86
N LYS A 38 -5.31 -20.29 1.81
CA LYS A 38 -5.51 -18.83 1.80
C LYS A 38 -4.20 -18.11 2.15
N ILE A 39 -3.37 -17.87 1.15
CA ILE A 39 -2.06 -17.19 1.26
C ILE A 39 -2.00 -15.92 0.43
N PRO A 40 -1.11 -14.97 0.78
CA PRO A 40 -0.82 -13.82 -0.07
C PRO A 40 -0.13 -14.25 -1.36
N LYS A 41 -0.39 -13.53 -2.47
CA LYS A 41 0.29 -13.70 -3.77
C LYS A 41 0.21 -15.13 -4.32
N VAL A 42 -0.99 -15.70 -4.34
CA VAL A 42 -1.28 -17.07 -4.80
C VAL A 42 -0.57 -17.40 -6.12
N SER A 43 -0.60 -16.50 -7.10
CA SER A 43 0.05 -16.66 -8.40
C SER A 43 1.54 -17.02 -8.34
N ARG A 44 2.27 -16.56 -7.32
CA ARG A 44 3.71 -16.87 -7.15
C ARG A 44 3.96 -18.26 -6.58
N TRP A 45 3.00 -18.81 -5.85
CA TRP A 45 3.17 -20.04 -5.07
C TRP A 45 2.63 -21.29 -5.76
N ILE A 46 1.83 -21.13 -6.82
CA ILE A 46 1.24 -22.26 -7.58
C ILE A 46 2.29 -23.20 -8.13
N VAL A 47 3.39 -22.68 -8.67
CA VAL A 47 4.48 -23.51 -9.20
C VAL A 47 5.06 -24.45 -8.12
N TYR A 48 5.15 -23.98 -6.88
CA TYR A 48 5.62 -24.80 -5.76
C TYR A 48 4.56 -25.78 -5.26
N TRP A 49 3.30 -25.35 -5.26
CA TRP A 49 2.15 -26.18 -4.92
C TRP A 49 2.02 -27.39 -5.86
N GLU A 50 2.07 -27.16 -7.17
CA GLU A 50 1.97 -28.21 -8.19
C GLU A 50 3.08 -29.24 -8.05
N LYS A 51 4.30 -28.78 -7.74
CA LYS A 51 5.47 -29.67 -7.62
C LYS A 51 5.52 -30.43 -6.29
N ARG A 52 5.10 -29.82 -5.18
CA ARG A 52 5.33 -30.34 -3.82
C ARG A 52 4.18 -30.06 -2.85
N LYS A 53 2.99 -30.52 -3.21
CA LYS A 53 1.75 -30.22 -2.49
C LYS A 53 1.76 -30.53 -0.98
N ILE A 54 2.22 -31.72 -0.58
CA ILE A 54 2.21 -32.13 0.84
C ILE A 54 3.19 -31.28 1.66
N THR A 55 4.43 -31.15 1.19
CA THR A 55 5.46 -30.33 1.85
C THR A 55 5.02 -28.87 1.94
N PHE A 56 4.37 -28.36 0.89
CA PHE A 56 3.81 -27.01 0.87
C PHE A 56 2.71 -26.84 1.93
N LEU A 57 1.76 -27.77 2.02
CA LEU A 57 0.69 -27.72 3.02
C LEU A 57 1.25 -27.75 4.45
N LEU A 58 2.20 -28.65 4.73
CA LEU A 58 2.85 -28.73 6.03
C LEU A 58 3.56 -27.41 6.38
N GLY A 59 4.36 -26.89 5.44
CA GLY A 59 5.04 -25.59 5.63
C GLY A 59 4.06 -24.44 5.85
N TYR A 60 2.96 -24.39 5.09
CA TYR A 60 1.91 -23.39 5.26
C TYR A 60 1.28 -23.45 6.65
N TYR A 61 0.83 -24.61 7.11
CA TYR A 61 0.18 -24.73 8.42
C TYR A 61 1.15 -24.41 9.56
N ILE A 62 2.41 -24.84 9.46
CA ILE A 62 3.46 -24.46 10.42
C ILE A 62 3.61 -22.93 10.45
N LEU A 63 3.74 -22.29 9.29
CA LEU A 63 3.86 -20.82 9.21
C LEU A 63 2.65 -20.11 9.79
N VAL A 64 1.43 -20.59 9.52
CA VAL A 64 0.20 -20.04 10.11
C VAL A 64 0.23 -20.15 11.63
N ILE A 65 0.55 -21.33 12.17
CA ILE A 65 0.63 -21.56 13.61
C ILE A 65 1.69 -20.64 14.23
N VAL A 66 2.90 -20.63 13.69
CA VAL A 66 4.01 -19.78 14.16
C VAL A 66 3.64 -18.29 14.08
N TRP A 67 2.95 -17.86 13.02
CA TRP A 67 2.45 -16.50 12.87
C TRP A 67 1.51 -16.11 14.01
N PHE A 68 0.58 -17.00 14.39
CA PHE A 68 -0.38 -16.77 15.47
C PHE A 68 0.20 -16.97 16.87
N LEU A 69 1.24 -17.80 17.03
CA LEU A 69 1.93 -18.01 18.32
C LEU A 69 2.74 -16.78 18.78
N GLY A 70 2.92 -15.79 17.91
CA GLY A 70 3.49 -14.50 18.30
C GLY A 70 4.34 -13.84 17.22
N VAL A 71 4.79 -14.57 16.20
CA VAL A 71 5.67 -14.01 15.16
C VAL A 71 5.00 -12.88 14.39
N GLY A 72 3.70 -12.97 14.10
CA GLY A 72 2.97 -11.89 13.45
C GLY A 72 2.91 -10.62 14.31
N VAL A 73 2.75 -10.77 15.63
CA VAL A 73 2.77 -9.65 16.59
C VAL A 73 4.19 -9.07 16.68
N LEU A 74 5.22 -9.91 16.82
CA LEU A 74 6.61 -9.50 16.85
C LEU A 74 7.02 -8.75 15.57
N TYR A 75 6.57 -9.20 14.41
CA TYR A 75 6.79 -8.51 13.15
C TYR A 75 6.19 -7.10 13.16
N ILE A 76 4.93 -6.97 13.60
CA ILE A 76 4.26 -5.66 13.70
C ILE A 76 5.01 -4.78 14.71
N LEU A 77 5.40 -5.31 15.87
CA LEU A 77 6.15 -4.57 16.90
C LEU A 77 7.50 -4.09 16.38
N ALA A 78 8.30 -4.98 15.77
CA ALA A 78 9.59 -4.65 15.21
C ALA A 78 9.48 -3.53 14.16
N LYS A 79 8.45 -3.59 13.31
CA LYS A 79 8.20 -2.56 12.30
C LYS A 79 7.86 -1.20 12.93
N HIS A 80 7.07 -1.18 14.01
CA HIS A 80 6.77 0.06 14.72
C HIS A 80 7.95 0.60 15.51
N MET A 81 8.85 -0.27 16.01
CA MET A 81 10.12 0.16 16.59
C MET A 81 10.98 0.90 15.56
N VAL A 82 11.02 0.42 14.31
CA VAL A 82 11.69 1.14 13.21
C VAL A 82 11.05 2.50 12.96
N TYR A 83 9.71 2.60 12.97
CA TYR A 83 9.04 3.90 12.80
C TYR A 83 9.35 4.87 13.93
N LEU A 84 9.38 4.39 15.18
CA LEU A 84 9.73 5.20 16.34
C LEU A 84 11.18 5.67 16.26
N PHE A 85 12.11 4.78 15.89
CA PHE A 85 13.50 5.12 15.68
C PHE A 85 13.64 6.20 14.60
N ASN A 86 13.02 6.00 13.44
CA ASN A 86 13.03 6.97 12.35
C ASN A 86 12.39 8.31 12.75
N LYS A 87 11.39 8.31 13.64
CA LYS A 87 10.77 9.55 14.15
C LYS A 87 11.69 10.32 15.10
N ILE A 88 12.46 9.61 15.92
CA ILE A 88 13.36 10.20 16.94
C ILE A 88 14.64 10.73 16.29
N PHE A 89 15.21 9.96 15.36
CA PHE A 89 16.52 10.26 14.76
C PHE A 89 16.45 10.84 13.35
N GLY A 90 15.26 10.87 12.73
CA GLY A 90 15.06 11.45 11.41
C GLY A 90 14.82 12.96 11.46
N ASP A 91 14.92 13.59 10.29
CA ASP A 91 14.68 15.01 10.14
C ASP A 91 13.22 15.37 10.50
N GLY A 92 13.07 16.42 11.29
CA GLY A 92 11.75 16.95 11.65
C GLY A 92 11.07 17.60 10.44
N PHE A 93 9.78 17.32 10.25
CA PHE A 93 8.97 18.06 9.28
C PHE A 93 8.37 19.31 9.95
N SER A 94 8.68 20.49 9.43
CA SER A 94 7.98 21.73 9.78
C SER A 94 6.96 22.07 8.70
N ASN A 95 5.69 22.19 9.11
CA ASN A 95 4.57 22.46 8.21
C ASN A 95 4.55 23.92 7.70
N ASP A 96 5.33 24.81 8.32
CA ASP A 96 5.32 26.25 8.04
C ASP A 96 5.94 26.61 6.68
N VAL A 97 6.54 25.64 5.99
CA VAL A 97 7.25 25.85 4.72
C VAL A 97 6.34 25.70 3.50
N PHE A 98 5.16 25.07 3.62
CA PHE A 98 4.36 24.70 2.46
C PHE A 98 2.88 25.03 2.63
N GLY A 99 2.35 25.90 1.76
CA GLY A 99 0.92 26.20 1.67
C GLY A 99 0.08 25.04 1.13
N LYS A 100 -0.61 25.23 0.01
CA LYS A 100 -1.34 24.15 -0.70
C LYS A 100 -0.35 23.23 -1.42
N ILE A 101 -0.41 21.92 -1.17
CA ILE A 101 0.59 20.94 -1.61
C ILE A 101 0.05 20.06 -2.76
N ASN A 102 0.87 19.85 -3.79
CA ASN A 102 0.71 18.74 -4.73
C ASN A 102 1.60 17.58 -4.26
N ALA A 103 0.99 16.53 -3.74
CA ALA A 103 1.69 15.43 -3.10
C ALA A 103 1.77 14.22 -4.04
N VAL A 104 2.92 13.55 -4.06
CA VAL A 104 3.13 12.29 -4.75
C VAL A 104 3.51 11.22 -3.74
N ILE A 105 2.77 10.11 -3.69
CA ILE A 105 3.17 8.96 -2.87
C ILE A 105 4.18 8.15 -3.67
N PHE A 106 5.43 8.12 -3.21
CA PHE A 106 6.52 7.39 -3.86
C PHE A 106 6.46 5.90 -3.55
N LEU A 107 6.20 5.08 -4.57
CA LEU A 107 6.09 3.63 -4.44
C LEU A 107 6.91 2.84 -5.46
N GLU A 108 7.31 3.46 -6.57
CA GLU A 108 8.12 2.82 -7.62
C GLU A 108 9.06 3.85 -8.28
N SER A 109 10.36 3.53 -8.37
CA SER A 109 11.40 4.38 -9.00
C SER A 109 11.07 4.75 -10.44
N ASN A 110 10.55 3.79 -11.21
CA ASN A 110 10.31 3.92 -12.65
C ASN A 110 9.18 4.91 -12.98
N THR A 111 8.43 5.38 -11.98
CA THR A 111 7.33 6.34 -12.15
C THR A 111 7.80 7.79 -12.06
N ILE A 112 9.01 8.04 -11.55
CA ILE A 112 9.48 9.39 -11.22
C ILE A 112 9.66 10.25 -12.47
N GLY A 113 10.37 9.73 -13.49
CA GLY A 113 10.65 10.47 -14.73
C GLY A 113 9.35 10.94 -15.39
N TYR A 114 8.41 10.02 -15.59
CA TYR A 114 7.09 10.32 -16.14
C TYR A 114 6.33 11.39 -15.34
N ILE A 115 6.35 11.33 -14.01
CA ILE A 115 5.62 12.30 -13.18
C ILE A 115 6.26 13.68 -13.29
N LYS A 116 7.59 13.74 -13.29
CA LYS A 116 8.32 15.00 -13.48
C LYS A 116 8.05 15.61 -14.85
N GLU A 117 8.02 14.80 -15.92
CA GLU A 117 7.71 15.27 -17.28
C GLU A 117 6.24 15.73 -17.42
N SER A 118 5.31 14.98 -16.83
CA SER A 118 3.88 15.25 -16.97
C SER A 118 3.36 16.35 -16.05
N THR A 119 4.10 16.69 -15.01
CA THR A 119 3.77 17.82 -14.12
C THR A 119 4.57 19.03 -14.60
N LYS A 120 3.91 20.08 -15.09
CA LYS A 120 4.57 21.30 -15.59
C LYS A 120 5.70 21.74 -14.66
N GLU A 121 6.87 22.05 -15.23
CA GLU A 121 8.15 22.35 -14.55
C GLU A 121 8.05 23.35 -13.37
N ASN A 122 7.01 24.18 -13.33
CA ASN A 122 6.85 25.25 -12.33
C ASN A 122 5.97 24.89 -11.13
N THR A 123 5.52 23.64 -10.98
CA THR A 123 4.67 23.24 -9.85
C THR A 123 5.48 22.42 -8.84
N PRO A 124 5.76 22.93 -7.62
CA PRO A 124 6.54 22.18 -6.65
C PRO A 124 5.77 20.91 -6.24
N LEU A 125 6.41 19.76 -6.48
CA LEU A 125 5.94 18.45 -6.07
C LEU A 125 6.57 18.08 -4.73
N ILE A 126 5.76 17.56 -3.81
CA ILE A 126 6.23 16.99 -2.55
C ILE A 126 6.10 15.47 -2.62
N TRP A 127 7.23 14.78 -2.55
CA TRP A 127 7.28 13.34 -2.57
C TRP A 127 7.19 12.77 -1.16
N LEU A 128 6.08 12.11 -0.85
CA LEU A 128 5.90 11.39 0.40
C LEU A 128 6.48 10.00 0.27
N ILE A 129 7.46 9.70 1.11
CA ILE A 129 8.22 8.44 1.05
C ILE A 129 7.78 7.53 2.19
N PRO A 130 7.05 6.44 1.91
CA PRO A 130 6.70 5.46 2.93
C PRO A 130 7.95 4.70 3.40
N PRO A 131 7.95 4.18 4.63
CA PRO A 131 9.12 3.57 5.26
C PRO A 131 9.78 2.46 4.42
N LYS A 132 8.95 1.65 3.77
CA LYS A 132 9.39 0.53 2.91
C LYS A 132 10.25 0.99 1.72
N TYR A 133 10.02 2.20 1.22
CA TYR A 133 10.59 2.71 -0.03
C TYR A 133 11.77 3.66 0.19
N LYS A 134 12.23 3.83 1.44
CA LYS A 134 13.38 4.69 1.76
C LYS A 134 14.70 4.28 1.11
N LYS A 135 14.90 2.98 0.83
CA LYS A 135 16.12 2.52 0.15
C LYS A 135 16.13 2.92 -1.33
N GLU A 136 14.97 2.90 -1.97
CA GLU A 136 14.79 3.25 -3.39
C GLU A 136 14.89 4.77 -3.62
N ARG A 137 14.71 5.58 -2.56
CA ARG A 137 14.92 7.04 -2.58
C ARG A 137 16.33 7.42 -3.02
N ALA A 138 17.35 6.81 -2.41
CA ALA A 138 18.74 7.25 -2.54
C ALA A 138 19.26 7.24 -3.99
N SER A 139 18.69 6.39 -4.84
CA SER A 139 19.06 6.26 -6.25
C SER A 139 18.19 7.06 -7.21
N SER A 140 17.06 7.65 -6.75
CA SER A 140 16.00 8.09 -7.65
C SER A 140 15.66 9.58 -7.60
N PHE A 141 16.14 10.31 -6.58
CA PHE A 141 15.86 11.73 -6.40
C PHE A 141 17.13 12.58 -6.56
N SER A 142 16.99 13.75 -7.17
CA SER A 142 18.04 14.77 -7.24
C SER A 142 17.97 15.72 -6.04
N GLU A 143 19.02 16.51 -5.83
CA GLU A 143 19.08 17.51 -4.73
C GLU A 143 17.99 18.58 -4.82
N GLN A 144 17.37 18.76 -6.00
CA GLN A 144 16.32 19.74 -6.24
C GLN A 144 14.91 19.20 -5.89
N ASP A 145 14.78 17.89 -5.65
CA ASP A 145 13.49 17.29 -5.32
C ASP A 145 13.14 17.49 -3.84
N ILE A 146 11.91 17.95 -3.59
CA ILE A 146 11.37 18.06 -2.24
C ILE A 146 10.69 16.73 -1.88
N TYR A 147 11.26 16.02 -0.92
CA TYR A 147 10.68 14.80 -0.39
C TYR A 147 10.56 14.85 1.14
N ILE A 148 9.61 14.10 1.67
CA ILE A 148 9.34 14.01 3.10
C ILE A 148 9.09 12.55 3.44
N ASP A 149 9.84 12.05 4.43
CA ASP A 149 9.59 10.74 5.01
C ASP A 149 8.25 10.74 5.77
N VAL A 150 7.42 9.72 5.56
CA VAL A 150 6.10 9.62 6.21
C VAL A 150 6.19 9.71 7.74
N GLU A 151 7.24 9.16 8.34
CA GLU A 151 7.46 9.20 9.79
C GLU A 151 7.68 10.62 10.31
N SER A 152 8.29 11.52 9.54
CA SER A 152 8.56 12.89 10.00
C SER A 152 7.28 13.71 10.15
N VAL A 153 6.23 13.40 9.36
CA VAL A 153 4.93 14.08 9.36
C VAL A 153 4.04 13.67 10.54
N VAL A 154 4.06 12.38 10.92
CA VAL A 154 3.14 11.83 11.92
C VAL A 154 3.62 12.06 13.35
N SER A 155 2.72 12.14 14.32
CA SER A 155 3.08 12.23 15.74
C SER A 155 3.37 10.85 16.36
N PHE A 156 4.04 10.81 17.51
CA PHE A 156 4.19 9.57 18.30
C PHE A 156 2.85 8.90 18.61
N LYS A 157 1.81 9.69 18.89
CA LYS A 157 0.45 9.18 19.12
C LYS A 157 -0.11 8.49 17.88
N ASP A 158 0.19 8.99 16.69
CA ASP A 158 -0.24 8.38 15.43
C ASP A 158 0.46 7.04 15.18
N ILE A 159 1.76 6.93 15.50
CA ILE A 159 2.51 5.66 15.42
C ILE A 159 1.93 4.61 16.38
N LEU A 160 1.64 4.99 17.63
CA LEU A 160 1.02 4.09 18.60
C LEU A 160 -0.41 3.71 18.21
N PHE A 161 -1.16 4.65 17.63
CA PHE A 161 -2.49 4.38 17.10
C PHE A 161 -2.44 3.38 15.94
N ASN A 162 -1.49 3.54 15.01
CA ASN A 162 -1.25 2.58 13.93
C ASN A 162 -0.93 1.18 14.47
N LEU A 163 -0.07 1.09 15.50
CA LEU A 163 0.26 -0.17 16.16
C LEU A 163 -0.99 -0.85 16.71
N PHE A 164 -1.81 -0.10 17.45
CA PHE A 164 -3.04 -0.59 18.03
C PHE A 164 -4.01 -1.13 16.96
N VAL A 165 -4.22 -0.38 15.88
CA VAL A 165 -5.09 -0.81 14.76
C VAL A 165 -4.56 -2.09 14.11
N CYS A 166 -3.25 -2.15 13.83
CA CYS A 166 -2.62 -3.31 13.22
C CYS A 166 -2.75 -4.57 14.09
N ILE A 167 -2.48 -4.48 15.40
CA ILE A 167 -2.63 -5.60 16.33
C ILE A 167 -4.11 -6.03 16.43
N TYR A 168 -5.03 -5.07 16.52
CA TYR A 168 -6.46 -5.36 16.58
C TYR A 168 -6.94 -6.10 15.32
N VAL A 169 -6.56 -5.61 14.14
CA VAL A 169 -6.94 -6.24 12.87
C VAL A 169 -6.25 -7.60 12.70
N LEU A 170 -5.02 -7.77 13.21
CA LEU A 170 -4.31 -9.05 13.21
C LEU A 170 -5.13 -10.07 14.01
N TYR A 171 -5.42 -9.76 15.26
CA TYR A 171 -6.11 -10.67 16.16
C TYR A 171 -7.53 -11.01 15.68
N ARG A 172 -8.26 -10.03 15.14
CA ARG A 172 -9.68 -10.21 14.77
C ARG A 172 -9.90 -10.71 13.34
N TYR A 173 -8.95 -10.45 12.44
CA TYR A 173 -9.16 -10.66 11.00
C TYR A 173 -8.01 -11.36 10.27
N ALA A 174 -6.90 -11.75 10.90
CA ALA A 174 -5.75 -12.37 10.21
C ALA A 174 -6.08 -13.56 9.29
N ILE A 175 -6.96 -14.46 9.73
CA ILE A 175 -7.38 -15.61 8.92
C ILE A 175 -8.23 -15.14 7.73
N LYS A 176 -9.14 -14.18 7.96
CA LYS A 176 -9.98 -13.60 6.91
C LYS A 176 -9.16 -12.75 5.93
N SER A 177 -8.06 -12.16 6.39
CA SER A 177 -7.16 -11.33 5.58
C SER A 177 -6.09 -12.12 4.84
N LYS A 178 -6.12 -13.46 4.87
CA LYS A 178 -5.12 -14.32 4.21
C LYS A 178 -3.69 -13.93 4.59
N LEU A 179 -3.47 -13.53 5.85
CA LEU A 179 -2.20 -13.00 6.36
C LEU A 179 -1.70 -11.69 5.74
N GLN A 180 -2.41 -11.05 4.80
CA GLN A 180 -1.98 -9.81 4.11
C GLN A 180 -1.79 -8.59 5.03
N ILE A 181 -2.18 -8.70 6.30
CA ILE A 181 -2.05 -7.62 7.27
C ILE A 181 -0.61 -7.17 7.52
N TYR A 182 0.39 -8.01 7.25
CA TYR A 182 1.81 -7.64 7.39
C TYR A 182 2.18 -6.38 6.58
N ALA A 183 1.45 -6.10 5.49
CA ALA A 183 1.69 -4.94 4.65
C ALA A 183 0.94 -3.67 5.11
N MET A 184 0.00 -3.79 6.06
CA MET A 184 -0.85 -2.67 6.50
C MET A 184 -0.16 -1.57 7.32
N PRO A 185 0.87 -1.84 8.15
CA PRO A 185 1.52 -0.79 8.92
C PRO A 185 1.99 0.41 8.08
N ASP A 186 2.61 0.17 6.93
CA ASP A 186 3.10 1.26 6.05
C ASP A 186 1.92 2.05 5.46
N CYS A 187 0.91 1.34 4.95
CA CYS A 187 -0.26 1.93 4.31
C CYS A 187 -1.07 2.81 5.27
N LEU A 188 -1.25 2.34 6.51
CA LEU A 188 -1.92 3.11 7.57
C LEU A 188 -1.10 4.32 8.02
N LEU A 189 0.22 4.16 8.18
CA LEU A 189 1.10 5.26 8.57
C LEU A 189 1.07 6.38 7.52
N THR A 190 1.14 6.01 6.24
CA THR A 190 1.01 6.97 5.14
C THR A 190 -0.36 7.63 5.13
N SER A 191 -1.45 6.88 5.36
CA SER A 191 -2.79 7.48 5.47
C SER A 191 -2.89 8.50 6.60
N LEU A 192 -2.25 8.23 7.75
CA LEU A 192 -2.18 9.18 8.88
C LEU A 192 -1.36 10.42 8.51
N ALA A 193 -0.24 10.28 7.80
CA ALA A 193 0.56 11.40 7.31
C ALA A 193 -0.24 12.30 6.35
N LEU A 194 -0.93 11.71 5.38
CA LEU A 194 -1.76 12.45 4.42
C LEU A 194 -2.81 13.32 5.11
N GLU A 195 -3.37 12.86 6.24
CA GLU A 195 -4.37 13.61 7.01
C GLU A 195 -3.81 14.86 7.71
N LYS A 196 -2.49 14.96 7.86
CA LYS A 196 -1.79 16.12 8.45
C LYS A 196 -1.36 17.16 7.41
N LEU A 197 -1.38 16.80 6.14
CA LEU A 197 -0.90 17.63 5.04
C LEU A 197 -2.06 18.36 4.36
N ASN A 198 -1.82 19.59 3.91
CA ASN A 198 -2.80 20.39 3.18
C ASN A 198 -2.72 20.11 1.66
N ILE A 199 -3.17 18.92 1.28
CA ILE A 199 -3.04 18.39 -0.08
C ILE A 199 -4.19 18.91 -0.98
N VAL A 200 -3.84 19.39 -2.17
CA VAL A 200 -4.81 19.77 -3.22
C VAL A 200 -4.93 18.70 -4.29
N THR A 201 -3.78 18.15 -4.71
CA THR A 201 -3.70 17.06 -5.69
C THR A 201 -2.86 15.96 -5.09
N LEU A 202 -3.37 14.72 -5.16
CA LEU A 202 -2.63 13.52 -4.79
C LEU A 202 -2.36 12.69 -6.03
N THR A 203 -1.09 12.42 -6.29
CA THR A 203 -0.65 11.44 -7.28
C THR A 203 -0.16 10.19 -6.54
N CYS A 204 -0.66 9.01 -6.90
CA CYS A 204 -0.21 7.75 -6.30
C CYS A 204 0.39 6.86 -7.37
N THR A 205 1.63 6.41 -7.14
CA THR A 205 2.44 5.68 -8.12
C THR A 205 2.42 4.17 -7.85
N ALA A 206 1.22 3.60 -7.69
CA ALA A 206 1.08 2.23 -7.24
C ALA A 206 0.66 1.28 -8.37
N HIS A 207 0.93 -0.01 -8.18
CA HIS A 207 0.04 -1.05 -8.71
C HIS A 207 -1.40 -0.83 -8.20
N PHE A 208 -2.41 -1.44 -8.85
CA PHE A 208 -3.84 -1.29 -8.49
C PHE A 208 -4.21 -1.88 -7.10
N ASP A 209 -3.33 -1.85 -6.11
CA ASP A 209 -3.30 -2.70 -4.93
C ASP A 209 -3.88 -1.99 -3.68
N ARG A 210 -3.44 -2.36 -2.48
CA ARG A 210 -3.79 -1.67 -1.22
C ARG A 210 -3.57 -0.15 -1.23
N TRP A 211 -2.53 0.36 -1.89
CA TRP A 211 -2.17 1.79 -1.89
C TRP A 211 -3.17 2.64 -2.66
N ALA A 212 -3.65 2.13 -3.80
CA ALA A 212 -4.65 2.80 -4.62
C ALA A 212 -5.98 2.99 -3.87
N VAL A 213 -6.41 1.96 -3.12
CA VAL A 213 -7.61 2.06 -2.25
C VAL A 213 -7.42 3.07 -1.14
N MET A 214 -6.24 3.07 -0.49
CA MET A 214 -5.96 4.02 0.57
C MET A 214 -6.00 5.47 0.07
N ALA A 215 -5.34 5.74 -1.05
CA ALA A 215 -5.36 7.04 -1.69
C ALA A 215 -6.77 7.45 -2.12
N ASN A 216 -7.54 6.55 -2.74
CA ASN A 216 -8.93 6.82 -3.13
C ASN A 216 -9.83 7.16 -1.94
N GLU A 217 -9.75 6.42 -0.83
CA GLU A 217 -10.55 6.71 0.38
C GLU A 217 -10.18 8.06 1.00
N PHE A 218 -8.88 8.41 1.02
CA PHE A 218 -8.43 9.74 1.45
C PHE A 218 -8.95 10.84 0.52
N CYS A 219 -8.81 10.67 -0.80
CA CYS A 219 -9.25 11.64 -1.78
C CYS A 219 -10.75 11.86 -1.75
N LYS A 220 -11.53 10.78 -1.58
CA LYS A 220 -12.98 10.83 -1.40
C LYS A 220 -13.37 11.63 -0.18
N LYS A 221 -12.70 11.40 0.94
CA LYS A 221 -12.97 12.09 2.20
C LYS A 221 -12.66 13.58 2.11
N LYS A 222 -11.56 13.94 1.46
CA LYS A 222 -11.06 15.33 1.38
C LYS A 222 -11.58 16.10 0.16
N ASN A 223 -12.27 15.42 -0.76
CA ASN A 223 -12.72 15.96 -2.04
C ASN A 223 -11.57 16.59 -2.85
N ILE A 224 -10.43 15.89 -2.93
CA ILE A 224 -9.23 16.35 -3.64
C ILE A 224 -9.06 15.64 -4.98
N ASN A 225 -8.27 16.24 -5.87
CA ASN A 225 -7.97 15.64 -7.17
C ASN A 225 -7.06 14.43 -6.99
N TYR A 226 -7.49 13.27 -7.51
CA TYR A 226 -6.72 12.04 -7.45
C TYR A 226 -6.25 11.63 -8.84
N ARG A 227 -4.93 11.63 -9.03
CA ARG A 227 -4.24 11.10 -10.20
C ARG A 227 -3.65 9.74 -9.85
N PHE A 228 -3.99 8.72 -10.61
CA PHE A 228 -3.48 7.37 -10.38
C PHE A 228 -2.56 6.97 -11.54
N VAL A 229 -1.30 6.69 -11.20
CA VAL A 229 -0.24 6.36 -12.15
C VAL A 229 0.16 4.91 -11.92
N GLN A 230 -0.10 4.05 -12.90
CA GLN A 230 0.09 2.61 -12.79
C GLN A 230 1.13 2.11 -13.78
N HIS A 231 2.09 1.34 -13.28
CA HIS A 231 3.11 0.66 -14.06
C HIS A 231 2.78 -0.83 -14.29
N GLY A 232 3.01 -1.30 -15.53
CA GLY A 232 3.26 -2.70 -15.95
C GLY A 232 2.17 -3.77 -15.76
N SER A 233 1.22 -3.62 -14.84
CA SER A 233 0.29 -4.72 -14.48
C SER A 233 -0.99 -4.78 -15.31
N ILE A 234 -1.34 -3.70 -16.05
CA ILE A 234 -2.52 -3.67 -16.93
C ILE A 234 -2.26 -4.42 -18.26
N LYS A 235 -1.01 -4.68 -18.65
CA LYS A 235 -0.73 -5.56 -19.80
C LYS A 235 -0.99 -7.04 -19.54
N GLY A 236 -1.20 -7.49 -18.29
CA GLY A 236 -1.86 -8.78 -18.03
C GLY A 236 -3.38 -8.74 -18.30
N ILE A 237 -3.92 -7.54 -18.53
CA ILE A 237 -5.31 -7.19 -18.84
C ILE A 237 -5.43 -6.78 -20.33
N THR A 238 -4.40 -7.00 -21.17
CA THR A 238 -4.60 -7.04 -22.63
C THR A 238 -5.31 -8.33 -23.00
N VAL A 239 -6.57 -8.42 -22.59
CA VAL A 239 -7.45 -9.51 -22.97
C VAL A 239 -8.23 -9.09 -24.21
N LYS A 240 -8.23 -9.97 -25.21
CA LYS A 240 -9.20 -9.91 -26.31
C LYS A 240 -10.60 -9.84 -25.69
N SER A 241 -11.27 -8.69 -25.84
CA SER A 241 -12.61 -8.35 -25.33
C SER A 241 -12.76 -8.17 -23.80
N ASN A 242 -13.13 -6.94 -23.40
CA ASN A 242 -13.83 -6.53 -22.17
C ASN A 242 -13.88 -7.53 -21.00
N GLN A 243 -12.73 -7.90 -20.42
CA GLN A 243 -12.72 -8.58 -19.13
C GLN A 243 -12.83 -7.54 -18.01
N HIS A 244 -14.02 -7.46 -17.41
CA HIS A 244 -14.23 -6.68 -16.19
C HIS A 244 -13.41 -7.28 -15.05
N CYS A 245 -12.41 -6.54 -14.55
CA CYS A 245 -11.78 -6.87 -13.27
C CYS A 245 -12.82 -6.69 -12.16
N TYR A 246 -13.27 -7.78 -11.54
CA TYR A 246 -14.08 -7.72 -10.33
C TYR A 246 -13.20 -7.36 -9.14
N VAL A 247 -12.88 -6.08 -9.02
CA VAL A 247 -12.24 -5.55 -7.82
C VAL A 247 -13.34 -5.01 -6.92
N THR A 248 -13.41 -5.51 -5.68
CA THR A 248 -14.50 -5.18 -4.75
C THR A 248 -14.59 -3.68 -4.47
N ASN A 249 -13.45 -2.96 -4.50
CA ASN A 249 -13.42 -1.53 -4.30
C ASN A 249 -13.18 -0.81 -5.63
N LYS A 250 -14.22 -0.14 -6.14
CA LYS A 250 -14.07 0.76 -7.29
C LYS A 250 -13.32 2.02 -6.85
N LEU A 251 -12.29 2.42 -7.60
CA LEU A 251 -11.59 3.69 -7.37
C LEU A 251 -12.42 4.86 -7.91
N THR A 252 -13.49 5.20 -7.21
CA THR A 252 -14.49 6.19 -7.65
C THR A 252 -13.97 7.63 -7.72
N THR A 253 -12.82 7.93 -7.13
CA THR A 253 -12.28 9.30 -7.10
C THR A 253 -11.14 9.54 -8.06
N VAL A 254 -10.69 8.51 -8.79
CA VAL A 254 -9.67 8.67 -9.83
C VAL A 254 -10.26 9.58 -10.91
N LYS A 255 -9.70 10.79 -11.03
CA LYS A 255 -10.08 11.73 -12.09
C LYS A 255 -9.24 11.56 -13.33
N GLU A 256 -8.05 11.00 -13.17
CA GLU A 256 -7.10 10.75 -14.24
C GLU A 256 -6.38 9.43 -13.96
N LEU A 257 -6.47 8.50 -14.92
CA LEU A 257 -5.73 7.24 -14.94
C LEU A 257 -4.63 7.38 -15.98
N VAL A 258 -3.39 7.21 -15.55
CA VAL A 258 -2.24 7.12 -16.44
C VAL A 258 -1.69 5.70 -16.38
N ALA A 259 -1.70 5.04 -17.53
CA ALA A 259 -0.92 3.84 -17.77
C ALA A 259 0.21 4.23 -18.73
N TYR A 260 1.45 3.93 -18.34
CA TYR A 260 2.62 4.17 -19.19
C TYR A 260 3.39 2.85 -19.35
N ASP A 261 4.04 2.74 -20.51
CA ASP A 261 4.23 1.47 -21.17
C ASP A 261 5.62 1.40 -21.80
N ASP A 262 6.64 1.65 -20.98
CA ASP A 262 8.03 1.74 -21.45
C ASP A 262 8.93 0.71 -20.75
N ILE A 263 9.11 -0.40 -21.50
CA ILE A 263 10.29 -1.26 -21.73
C ILE A 263 11.12 -1.71 -20.52
#